data_AF-A0AAJ7E5S2-F1
#
_entry.id   AF-A0AAJ7E5S2-F1
#
_cell.length_a   1.000
_cell.length_b   1.000
_cell.length_c   1.000
_cell.angle_alpha   90.00
_cell.angle_beta   90.00
_cell.angle_gamma   90.00
#
_symmetry.space_group_name_H-M   'P 1'
#
loop_
_entity.id
_entity.type
_entity.pdbx_description
1 polymer ?
#
loop_
_entity_poly.entity_id
_entity_poly.type
_entity_poly.pdbx_seq_one_letter_code
_entity_poly.pdbx_strand_id
1 'polypeptide(L)'
;MSSRKCKYDADAFCFICGQFIKVRDVKYELKTSHFLCEAYEAYFDCPVRNQDKPWAPHVACSYCKRCLEGWYRGEKRSMKFAIPRIWREPKDHITDCYFCMVNPSKRRRGKNAKPIEYPDLESSSAPIAHDLTRPVPEPPKKLSQKSSSSFSSCTSNSDKEFLPTPEQPKHYLITSEDFNDLIRDLNLPKNKAELLGSRLKQWNLLDDVKITDQRTRHEMFTTFFTKENGLCFCNDIKGMFEAIGIPCVPSEWRLFIDSSTKSLKAVLLHNGNKLPSLPIAHSVHLKENYESVKILLESVKYREYNWELIGDFKMVGFLMGLQGGYTKYPCYLCLWDSRADSKHYIQRSWPVRTELCVGKQNVKFEPIVEAEKVLMPPLHIKLGLMKQFVKKLDETSEAFGYLKKNFPKLSEAKVKAGVFVGPQIRQIFADEKFPTLLNRTQKASWNSFKAVVSGFLGNNKAENYEKLVEDMLTNFKAMGCRMSLKVHMLHAHLDKFKKNMGAYSEEQGERFHQDIMNFEQRYQGQYNENMMGDYIWGLLRESSYEHKRKSKSVHF
;
A
#
# COMPACT_ATOMS: atom_id res chain seq x y z
N MET A 1 -21.17 -30.30 2.57
CA MET A 1 -20.20 -29.94 1.51
C MET A 1 -18.80 -30.18 2.05
N SER A 2 -18.03 -31.06 1.41
CA SER A 2 -16.66 -31.43 1.82
C SER A 2 -15.77 -30.19 1.96
N SER A 3 -14.95 -30.13 3.00
CA SER A 3 -14.05 -28.99 3.24
C SER A 3 -13.18 -28.73 2.01
N ARG A 4 -13.10 -27.48 1.53
CA ARG A 4 -12.15 -27.04 0.49
C ARG A 4 -10.69 -27.02 0.99
N LYS A 5 -10.27 -28.03 1.76
CA LYS A 5 -8.93 -28.13 2.34
C LYS A 5 -8.29 -29.44 1.85
N CYS A 6 -7.03 -29.35 1.43
CA CYS A 6 -6.22 -30.50 1.07
C CYS A 6 -6.09 -31.47 2.25
N LYS A 7 -5.96 -32.78 1.95
CA LYS A 7 -5.78 -33.83 2.97
C LYS A 7 -4.50 -33.65 3.80
N TYR A 8 -3.44 -33.17 3.16
CA TYR A 8 -2.18 -32.81 3.80
C TYR A 8 -1.82 -31.37 3.42
N ASP A 9 -1.09 -30.71 4.32
CA ASP A 9 -0.48 -29.41 4.07
C ASP A 9 0.54 -29.50 2.92
N ALA A 10 0.60 -28.49 2.05
CA ALA A 10 1.57 -28.45 0.95
C ALA A 10 3.01 -28.54 1.47
N ASP A 11 3.30 -27.91 2.60
CA ASP A 11 4.63 -27.91 3.23
C ASP A 11 4.93 -29.21 3.97
N ALA A 12 4.03 -30.20 3.93
CA ALA A 12 4.37 -31.58 4.29
C ALA A 12 5.21 -32.28 3.19
N PHE A 13 5.35 -31.68 2.01
CA PHE A 13 6.11 -32.20 0.88
C PHE A 13 7.27 -31.29 0.51
N CYS A 14 8.32 -31.87 -0.08
CA CYS A 14 9.46 -31.13 -0.59
C CYS A 14 9.12 -30.51 -1.95
N PHE A 15 9.35 -29.20 -2.11
CA PHE A 15 9.18 -28.50 -3.38
C PHE A 15 10.03 -29.10 -4.50
N ILE A 16 11.28 -29.50 -4.20
CA ILE A 16 12.28 -29.88 -5.21
C ILE A 16 12.05 -31.31 -5.72
N CYS A 17 11.84 -32.28 -4.81
CA CYS A 17 11.70 -33.69 -5.18
C CYS A 17 10.27 -34.24 -5.07
N GLY A 18 9.33 -33.50 -4.47
CA GLY A 18 7.96 -33.96 -4.22
C GLY A 18 7.78 -34.91 -3.04
N GLN A 19 8.86 -35.36 -2.42
CA GLN A 19 8.76 -36.39 -1.38
C GLN A 19 8.19 -35.84 -0.08
N PHE A 20 7.44 -36.68 0.62
CA PHE A 20 6.90 -36.37 1.93
C PHE A 20 8.02 -36.17 2.96
N ILE A 21 8.01 -35.04 3.66
CA ILE A 21 8.93 -34.70 4.74
C ILE A 21 8.32 -35.22 6.05
N LYS A 22 9.04 -36.09 6.77
CA LYS A 22 8.51 -36.61 8.04
C LYS A 22 8.32 -35.44 9.02
N VAL A 23 7.31 -35.56 9.88
CA VAL A 23 7.00 -34.55 10.91
C VAL A 23 8.20 -34.18 11.79
N ARG A 24 9.14 -35.11 12.01
CA ARG A 24 10.35 -34.89 12.83
C ARG A 24 11.56 -34.39 12.03
N ASP A 25 11.50 -34.38 10.70
CA ASP A 25 12.61 -33.95 9.85
C ASP A 25 12.58 -32.43 9.68
N VAL A 26 13.77 -31.81 9.63
CA VAL A 26 13.91 -30.37 9.43
C VAL A 26 13.46 -29.98 8.01
N LYS A 27 12.61 -28.96 7.94
CA LYS A 27 12.14 -28.30 6.72
C LYS A 27 12.95 -27.03 6.50
N TYR A 28 13.38 -26.78 5.26
CA TYR A 28 14.14 -25.59 4.92
C TYR A 28 13.29 -24.67 4.06
N GLU A 29 12.97 -23.50 4.56
CA GLU A 29 12.17 -22.51 3.84
C GLU A 29 12.93 -21.96 2.63
N LEU A 30 12.32 -22.08 1.46
CA LEU A 30 12.91 -21.57 0.21
C LEU A 30 12.80 -20.03 0.13
N LYS A 31 11.82 -19.42 0.80
CA LYS A 31 11.66 -17.96 0.81
C LYS A 31 12.81 -17.23 1.52
N THR A 32 13.44 -17.85 2.51
CA THR A 32 14.47 -17.24 3.36
C THR A 32 15.87 -17.79 3.09
N SER A 33 15.97 -18.98 2.49
CA SER A 33 17.26 -19.64 2.22
C SER A 33 17.87 -19.23 0.87
N HIS A 34 18.39 -17.99 0.78
CA HIS A 34 19.02 -17.43 -0.43
C HIS A 34 20.04 -18.39 -1.09
N PHE A 35 20.94 -18.98 -0.32
CA PHE A 35 21.98 -19.87 -0.82
C PHE A 35 21.43 -21.15 -1.47
N LEU A 36 20.33 -21.71 -0.93
CA LEU A 36 19.66 -22.87 -1.51
C LEU A 36 18.93 -22.51 -2.81
N CYS A 37 18.36 -21.31 -2.89
CA CYS A 37 17.72 -20.82 -4.12
C CYS A 37 18.74 -20.56 -5.23
N GLU A 38 19.90 -19.97 -4.91
CA GLU A 38 21.00 -19.80 -5.87
C GLU A 38 21.53 -21.16 -6.36
N ALA A 39 21.74 -22.10 -5.44
CA ALA A 39 22.15 -23.46 -5.79
C ALA A 39 21.11 -24.20 -6.65
N TYR A 40 19.81 -24.01 -6.37
CA TYR A 40 18.73 -24.55 -7.17
C TYR A 40 18.72 -23.96 -8.58
N GLU A 41 18.79 -22.63 -8.69
CA GLU A 41 18.78 -21.93 -9.99
C GLU A 41 19.99 -22.29 -10.84
N ALA A 42 21.18 -22.37 -10.23
CA ALA A 42 22.38 -22.80 -10.92
C ALA A 42 22.34 -24.28 -11.36
N TYR A 43 21.72 -25.17 -10.57
CA TYR A 43 21.65 -26.60 -10.92
C TYR A 43 20.58 -26.88 -11.99
N PHE A 44 19.41 -26.27 -11.88
CA PHE A 44 18.26 -26.59 -12.73
C PHE A 44 18.02 -25.58 -13.85
N ASP A 45 18.85 -24.55 -13.97
CA ASP A 45 18.70 -23.43 -14.91
C ASP A 45 17.30 -22.78 -14.84
N CYS A 46 16.71 -22.78 -13.65
CA CYS A 46 15.40 -22.18 -13.41
C CYS A 46 15.26 -21.69 -11.97
N PRO A 47 14.66 -20.51 -11.74
CA PRO A 47 14.47 -20.00 -10.38
C PRO A 47 13.38 -20.80 -9.65
N VAL A 48 13.45 -20.79 -8.31
CA VAL A 48 12.35 -21.30 -7.47
C VAL A 48 11.11 -20.43 -7.69
N ARG A 49 10.03 -21.02 -8.22
CA ARG A 49 8.75 -20.32 -8.51
C ARG A 49 7.66 -20.70 -7.50
N ASN A 50 6.52 -20.03 -7.58
CA ASN A 50 5.28 -20.33 -6.85
C ASN A 50 5.36 -20.24 -5.31
N GLN A 51 6.32 -19.48 -4.76
CA GLN A 51 6.51 -19.30 -3.31
C GLN A 51 5.47 -18.37 -2.64
N ASP A 52 4.54 -17.84 -3.43
CA ASP A 52 3.37 -17.08 -3.00
C ASP A 52 2.06 -17.86 -3.18
N LYS A 53 2.13 -19.09 -3.69
CA LYS A 53 0.96 -19.88 -4.09
C LYS A 53 0.66 -20.98 -3.07
N PRO A 54 -0.55 -21.00 -2.47
CA PRO A 54 -0.89 -22.00 -1.45
C PRO A 54 -0.99 -23.44 -1.99
N TRP A 55 -0.98 -23.63 -3.31
CA TRP A 55 -1.02 -24.92 -3.97
C TRP A 55 0.37 -25.52 -4.29
N ALA A 56 1.47 -24.83 -3.95
CA ALA A 56 2.82 -25.34 -4.09
C ALA A 56 3.52 -25.43 -2.71
N PRO A 57 4.47 -26.35 -2.49
CA PRO A 57 5.26 -26.36 -1.27
C PRO A 57 6.24 -25.17 -1.20
N HIS A 58 6.51 -24.67 0.00
CA HIS A 58 7.43 -23.56 0.26
C HIS A 58 8.74 -24.02 0.89
N VAL A 59 8.90 -25.33 1.09
CA VAL A 59 9.99 -25.94 1.84
C VAL A 59 10.72 -27.00 1.03
N ALA A 60 12.01 -27.16 1.30
CA ALA A 60 12.84 -28.25 0.82
C ALA A 60 13.20 -29.23 1.95
N CYS A 61 13.40 -30.49 1.61
CA CYS A 61 13.87 -31.50 2.56
C CYS A 61 15.40 -31.44 2.74
N SER A 62 15.88 -31.99 3.86
CA SER A 62 17.32 -32.06 4.19
C SER A 62 18.18 -32.70 3.09
N TYR A 63 17.64 -33.69 2.38
CA TYR A 63 18.37 -34.34 1.29
C TYR A 63 18.62 -33.38 0.11
N CYS A 64 17.56 -32.70 -0.36
CA CYS A 64 17.67 -31.79 -1.51
C CYS A 64 18.59 -30.61 -1.18
N LYS A 65 18.46 -30.04 0.03
CA LYS A 65 19.37 -28.98 0.49
C LYS A 65 20.82 -29.44 0.47
N ARG A 66 21.12 -30.57 1.12
CA ARG A 66 22.49 -31.09 1.22
C ARG A 66 23.11 -31.39 -0.15
N CYS A 67 22.32 -31.94 -1.08
CA CYS A 67 22.80 -32.24 -2.43
C CYS A 67 23.08 -30.97 -3.23
N LEU A 68 22.12 -30.03 -3.30
CA LEU A 68 22.28 -28.80 -4.08
C LEU A 68 23.38 -27.91 -3.52
N GLU A 69 23.36 -27.65 -2.21
CA GLU A 69 24.35 -26.79 -1.59
C GLU A 69 25.75 -27.39 -1.66
N GLY A 70 25.88 -28.70 -1.48
CA GLY A 70 27.19 -29.36 -1.61
C GLY A 70 27.69 -29.34 -3.04
N TRP A 71 26.83 -29.60 -4.04
CA TRP A 71 27.19 -29.43 -5.44
C TRP A 71 27.63 -27.99 -5.73
N TYR A 72 26.89 -27.00 -5.25
CA TYR A 72 27.18 -25.58 -5.47
C TYR A 72 28.50 -25.13 -4.83
N ARG A 73 28.93 -25.80 -3.74
CA ARG A 73 30.26 -25.62 -3.14
C ARG A 73 31.38 -26.36 -3.86
N GLY A 74 31.09 -27.14 -4.90
CA GLY A 74 32.05 -27.97 -5.61
C GLY A 74 32.32 -29.32 -4.93
N GLU A 75 31.49 -29.75 -3.98
CA GLU A 75 31.57 -31.11 -3.44
C GLU A 75 31.12 -32.13 -4.50
N LYS A 76 31.61 -33.38 -4.43
CA LYS A 76 31.14 -34.49 -5.29
C LYS A 76 29.73 -34.94 -4.90
N ARG A 77 28.75 -34.07 -5.12
CA ARG A 77 27.31 -34.32 -4.93
C ARG A 77 26.56 -33.91 -6.18
N SER A 78 25.43 -34.55 -6.42
CA SER A 78 24.51 -34.20 -7.48
C SER A 78 23.08 -34.55 -7.06
N MET A 79 22.12 -33.95 -7.74
CA MET A 79 20.72 -34.38 -7.67
C MET A 79 20.55 -35.67 -8.49
N LYS A 80 19.56 -36.49 -8.12
CA LYS A 80 19.23 -37.71 -8.85
C LYS A 80 18.48 -37.46 -10.17
N PHE A 81 18.13 -36.21 -10.44
CA PHE A 81 17.27 -35.80 -11.53
C PHE A 81 17.75 -34.47 -12.10
N ALA A 82 17.59 -34.32 -13.41
CA ALA A 82 17.91 -33.12 -14.16
C ALA A 82 16.80 -32.07 -14.11
N ILE A 83 15.55 -32.51 -13.97
CA ILE A 83 14.39 -31.62 -13.87
C ILE A 83 13.71 -31.92 -12.52
N PRO A 84 13.50 -30.90 -11.66
CA PRO A 84 12.85 -31.08 -10.38
C PRO A 84 11.34 -31.32 -10.57
N ARG A 85 10.62 -31.63 -9.49
CA ARG A 85 9.16 -31.72 -9.59
C ARG A 85 8.57 -30.36 -9.97
N ILE A 86 7.69 -30.35 -10.96
CA ILE A 86 7.01 -29.14 -11.44
C ILE A 86 5.65 -29.04 -10.76
N TRP A 87 5.24 -27.84 -10.34
CA TRP A 87 3.98 -27.58 -9.65
C TRP A 87 3.10 -26.62 -10.45
N ARG A 88 1.80 -26.94 -10.56
CA ARG A 88 0.75 -26.13 -11.20
C ARG A 88 -0.50 -26.12 -10.31
N GLU A 89 -1.43 -25.22 -10.60
CA GLU A 89 -2.67 -25.11 -9.83
C GLU A 89 -3.57 -26.34 -10.04
N PRO A 90 -4.05 -27.01 -8.98
CA PRO A 90 -4.91 -28.18 -9.07
C PRO A 90 -6.32 -27.82 -9.56
N LYS A 91 -6.88 -28.64 -10.47
CA LYS A 91 -8.28 -28.46 -10.93
C LYS A 91 -9.30 -28.83 -9.86
N ASP A 92 -9.03 -29.87 -9.08
CA ASP A 92 -9.89 -30.34 -8.01
C ASP A 92 -9.10 -31.15 -6.95
N HIS A 93 -9.74 -31.47 -5.82
CA HIS A 93 -9.11 -32.19 -4.70
C HIS A 93 -9.24 -33.72 -4.77
N ILE A 94 -9.87 -34.26 -5.82
CA ILE A 94 -10.23 -35.68 -5.95
C ILE A 94 -9.29 -36.40 -6.93
N THR A 95 -9.06 -35.79 -8.10
CA THR A 95 -8.34 -36.36 -9.24
C THR A 95 -7.03 -35.65 -9.55
N ASP A 96 -6.93 -34.36 -9.23
CA ASP A 96 -5.81 -33.50 -9.63
C ASP A 96 -5.25 -32.65 -8.47
N CYS A 97 -5.15 -33.23 -7.27
CA CYS A 97 -4.47 -32.60 -6.14
C CYS A 97 -3.41 -33.52 -5.55
N TYR A 98 -2.14 -33.19 -5.80
CA TYR A 98 -0.99 -33.97 -5.33
C TYR A 98 -1.04 -34.28 -3.83
N PHE A 99 -1.40 -33.28 -3.01
CA PHE A 99 -1.47 -33.42 -1.55
C PHE A 99 -2.66 -34.23 -1.06
N CYS A 100 -3.69 -34.45 -1.89
CA CYS A 100 -4.80 -35.34 -1.56
C CYS A 100 -4.51 -36.78 -1.99
N MET A 101 -3.81 -36.94 -3.11
CA MET A 101 -3.59 -38.23 -3.75
C MET A 101 -2.42 -39.01 -3.15
N VAL A 102 -1.35 -38.33 -2.73
CA VAL A 102 -0.25 -38.99 -2.04
C VAL A 102 -0.74 -39.46 -0.66
N ASN A 103 -0.47 -40.72 -0.33
CA ASN A 103 -0.85 -41.30 0.95
C ASN A 103 0.39 -41.70 1.80
N PRO A 104 0.98 -40.76 2.55
CA PRO A 104 2.09 -41.02 3.47
C PRO A 104 1.79 -42.08 4.53
N SER A 105 0.51 -42.31 4.86
CA SER A 105 0.06 -43.26 5.90
C SER A 105 0.28 -44.73 5.51
N LYS A 106 0.54 -45.04 4.22
CA LYS A 106 0.87 -46.41 3.78
C LYS A 106 2.27 -46.87 4.21
N ARG A 107 3.09 -45.99 4.79
CA ARG A 107 4.42 -46.31 5.30
C ARG A 107 4.33 -47.11 6.62
N ARG A 108 4.08 -48.42 6.55
CA ARG A 108 4.29 -49.32 7.71
C ARG A 108 5.78 -49.40 8.05
N ARG A 109 6.13 -49.55 9.34
CA ARG A 109 7.49 -49.90 9.77
C ARG A 109 7.66 -51.43 9.65
N GLY A 110 8.58 -51.88 8.81
CA GLY A 110 8.90 -53.30 8.62
C GLY A 110 9.69 -53.53 7.32
N LYS A 111 10.46 -54.62 7.23
CA LYS A 111 11.31 -54.97 6.06
C LYS A 111 10.52 -55.15 4.75
N ASN A 112 9.19 -55.26 4.80
CA ASN A 112 8.31 -55.51 3.64
C ASN A 112 7.27 -54.40 3.36
N ALA A 113 7.52 -53.17 3.82
CA ALA A 113 6.57 -52.06 3.60
C ALA A 113 6.64 -51.54 2.15
N LYS A 114 5.49 -51.39 1.49
CA LYS A 114 5.41 -50.81 0.14
C LYS A 114 5.92 -49.35 0.17
N PRO A 115 6.75 -48.92 -0.81
CA PRO A 115 7.19 -47.54 -0.91
C PRO A 115 6.01 -46.59 -1.13
N ILE A 116 6.18 -45.33 -0.71
CA ILE A 116 5.18 -44.29 -1.00
C ILE A 116 5.20 -44.03 -2.51
N GLU A 117 4.06 -44.18 -3.14
CA GLU A 117 3.87 -43.82 -4.55
C GLU A 117 3.65 -42.31 -4.66
N TYR A 118 4.38 -41.69 -5.59
CA TYR A 118 4.31 -40.26 -5.89
C TYR A 118 3.85 -40.11 -7.35
N PRO A 119 2.56 -39.84 -7.60
CA PRO A 119 2.01 -39.86 -8.94
C PRO A 119 2.49 -38.69 -9.79
N ASP A 120 2.35 -38.86 -11.09
CA ASP A 120 2.46 -37.80 -12.09
C ASP A 120 1.06 -37.28 -12.41
N LEU A 121 0.85 -35.96 -12.30
CA LEU A 121 -0.46 -35.30 -12.43
C LEU A 121 -0.34 -34.06 -13.30
N GLU A 122 -1.47 -33.58 -13.82
CA GLU A 122 -1.50 -32.29 -14.51
C GLU A 122 -1.03 -31.15 -13.60
N SER A 123 -1.47 -31.18 -12.32
CA SER A 123 -1.05 -30.25 -11.27
C SER A 123 0.38 -30.47 -10.75
N SER A 124 0.99 -31.63 -11.01
CA SER A 124 2.34 -31.92 -10.51
C SER A 124 3.10 -32.95 -11.35
N SER A 125 4.13 -32.50 -12.06
CA SER A 125 4.95 -33.36 -12.92
C SER A 125 6.16 -33.94 -12.19
N ALA A 126 6.38 -35.26 -12.25
CA ALA A 126 7.45 -35.96 -11.55
C ALA A 126 8.86 -35.52 -11.98
N PRO A 127 9.86 -35.58 -11.09
CA PRO A 127 11.25 -35.27 -11.46
C PRO A 127 11.75 -36.20 -12.57
N ILE A 128 12.51 -35.64 -13.52
CA ILE A 128 13.04 -36.39 -14.67
C ILE A 128 14.52 -36.69 -14.43
N ALA A 129 14.90 -37.96 -14.53
CA ALA A 129 16.27 -38.43 -14.32
C ALA A 129 17.27 -37.79 -15.31
N HIS A 130 18.54 -37.77 -14.91
CA HIS A 130 19.63 -37.43 -15.83
C HIS A 130 19.74 -38.49 -16.94
N ASP A 131 20.06 -38.05 -18.15
CA ASP A 131 20.35 -38.90 -19.31
C ASP A 131 21.40 -38.21 -20.20
N LEU A 132 21.68 -38.77 -21.38
CA LEU A 132 22.67 -38.22 -22.33
C LEU A 132 22.31 -36.81 -22.81
N THR A 133 21.03 -36.44 -22.85
CA THR A 133 20.56 -35.11 -23.24
C THR A 133 20.51 -34.13 -22.06
N ARG A 134 20.53 -34.65 -20.83
CA ARG A 134 20.44 -33.90 -19.58
C ARG A 134 21.48 -34.39 -18.58
N PRO A 135 22.78 -34.15 -18.84
CA PRO A 135 23.85 -34.55 -17.92
C PRO A 135 23.77 -33.79 -16.59
N VAL A 136 24.54 -34.23 -15.61
CA VAL A 136 24.72 -33.47 -14.36
C VAL A 136 25.47 -32.17 -14.69
N PRO A 137 24.94 -30.98 -14.33
CA PRO A 137 25.59 -29.72 -14.62
C PRO A 137 26.91 -29.57 -13.84
N GLU A 138 27.87 -28.86 -14.43
CA GLU A 138 29.09 -28.50 -13.71
C GLU A 138 28.81 -27.36 -12.72
N PRO A 139 29.33 -27.44 -11.48
CA PRO A 139 29.15 -26.37 -10.51
C PRO A 139 29.87 -25.08 -10.97
N PRO A 140 29.33 -23.89 -10.66
CA PRO A 140 29.94 -22.63 -11.09
C PRO A 140 31.39 -22.51 -10.60
N LYS A 141 32.34 -22.33 -11.54
CA LYS A 141 33.75 -22.10 -11.19
C LYS A 141 33.88 -20.74 -10.51
N LYS A 142 34.47 -20.68 -9.30
CA LYS A 142 34.89 -19.42 -8.68
C LYS A 142 35.81 -18.68 -9.65
N LEU A 143 35.43 -17.45 -10.05
CA LEU A 143 36.21 -16.62 -10.97
C LEU A 143 37.57 -16.25 -10.36
N SER A 144 38.62 -16.86 -10.89
CA SER A 144 39.97 -16.31 -10.92
C SER A 144 40.35 -16.03 -12.38
N GLN A 145 40.56 -14.74 -12.67
CA GLN A 145 41.34 -14.14 -13.78
C GLN A 145 41.10 -14.56 -15.25
N LYS A 146 40.87 -13.50 -16.05
CA LYS A 146 40.85 -13.36 -17.53
C LYS A 146 41.64 -14.39 -18.35
N SER A 147 41.07 -14.82 -19.48
CA SER A 147 41.56 -14.44 -20.82
C SER A 147 40.75 -15.06 -21.97
N SER A 148 40.61 -14.26 -23.03
CA SER A 148 40.22 -14.53 -24.42
C SER A 148 40.44 -15.94 -24.97
N SER A 149 39.51 -16.44 -25.80
CA SER A 149 39.71 -16.55 -27.27
C SER A 149 38.67 -17.46 -27.96
N SER A 150 38.22 -17.00 -29.13
CA SER A 150 37.86 -17.76 -30.34
C SER A 150 36.56 -18.56 -30.39
N PHE A 151 35.55 -17.96 -31.02
CA PHE A 151 34.42 -18.68 -31.64
C PHE A 151 34.82 -19.08 -33.08
N SER A 152 34.67 -20.36 -33.42
CA SER A 152 34.70 -20.84 -34.81
C SER A 152 33.40 -21.57 -35.14
N SER A 153 32.66 -20.94 -36.06
CA SER A 153 31.85 -21.48 -37.18
C SER A 153 31.04 -22.79 -37.02
N CYS A 154 29.73 -22.68 -37.31
CA CYS A 154 29.11 -23.47 -38.39
C CYS A 154 27.75 -22.89 -38.88
N THR A 155 27.78 -22.43 -40.13
CA THR A 155 26.77 -22.53 -41.21
C THR A 155 25.31 -22.11 -41.00
N SER A 156 25.00 -20.98 -41.64
CA SER A 156 23.69 -20.47 -42.06
C SER A 156 23.09 -21.23 -43.24
N ASN A 157 21.77 -21.46 -43.21
CA ASN A 157 20.94 -21.54 -44.42
C ASN A 157 20.42 -20.12 -44.74
N SER A 158 20.47 -19.75 -46.01
CA SER A 158 20.10 -18.43 -46.51
C SER A 158 18.59 -18.16 -46.39
N ASP A 159 18.21 -16.90 -46.18
CA ASP A 159 17.57 -16.14 -47.26
C ASP A 159 17.23 -14.68 -46.90
N LYS A 160 17.55 -13.83 -47.89
CA LYS A 160 17.03 -12.49 -48.25
C LYS A 160 17.67 -11.24 -47.65
N GLU A 161 18.34 -10.55 -48.56
CA GLU A 161 18.96 -9.24 -48.49
C GLU A 161 17.97 -8.14 -48.06
N PHE A 162 18.38 -7.34 -47.07
CA PHE A 162 17.93 -5.96 -46.90
C PHE A 162 19.17 -5.10 -46.66
N LEU A 163 19.46 -4.19 -47.60
CA LEU A 163 20.60 -3.29 -47.56
C LEU A 163 20.43 -2.25 -46.44
N PRO A 164 21.45 -1.98 -45.60
CA PRO A 164 21.35 -0.94 -44.59
C PRO A 164 21.68 0.44 -45.18
N THR A 165 20.76 1.39 -45.03
CA THR A 165 21.05 2.83 -45.12
C THR A 165 21.88 3.27 -43.91
N PRO A 166 22.90 4.14 -44.08
CA PRO A 166 23.86 4.46 -43.03
C PRO A 166 23.43 5.68 -42.20
N GLU A 167 22.57 5.48 -41.20
CA GLU A 167 22.59 6.30 -39.99
C GLU A 167 22.32 5.37 -38.81
N GLN A 168 23.40 4.88 -38.17
CA GLN A 168 23.25 4.23 -36.87
C GLN A 168 22.76 5.30 -35.89
N PRO A 169 21.57 5.16 -35.27
CA PRO A 169 21.25 6.00 -34.12
C PRO A 169 22.32 5.71 -33.08
N LYS A 170 23.04 6.75 -32.64
CA LYS A 170 23.97 6.67 -31.51
C LYS A 170 23.28 5.85 -30.42
N HIS A 171 23.87 4.70 -30.03
CA HIS A 171 23.32 3.86 -28.98
C HIS A 171 23.14 4.75 -27.73
N TYR A 172 21.89 4.97 -27.34
CA TYR A 172 21.57 5.70 -26.13
C TYR A 172 21.97 4.83 -24.93
N LEU A 173 22.97 5.27 -24.16
CA LEU A 173 23.33 4.65 -22.89
C LEU A 173 22.55 5.30 -21.77
N ILE A 174 22.05 4.48 -20.85
CA ILE A 174 21.30 4.91 -19.67
C ILE A 174 22.27 5.61 -18.72
N THR A 175 22.02 6.89 -18.46
CA THR A 175 22.79 7.70 -17.52
C THR A 175 22.42 7.37 -16.07
N SER A 176 23.15 7.93 -15.10
CA SER A 176 22.81 7.78 -13.68
C SER A 176 21.43 8.36 -13.35
N GLU A 177 21.08 9.48 -13.99
CA GLU A 177 19.79 10.17 -13.83
C GLU A 177 18.65 9.30 -14.36
N ASP A 178 18.80 8.71 -15.55
CA ASP A 178 17.83 7.79 -16.13
C ASP A 178 17.65 6.54 -15.28
N PHE A 179 18.75 6.00 -14.76
CA PHE A 179 18.73 4.81 -13.95
C PHE A 179 18.01 5.06 -12.62
N ASN A 180 18.26 6.20 -11.98
CA ASN A 180 17.56 6.63 -10.78
C ASN A 180 16.06 6.81 -11.06
N ASP A 181 15.68 7.49 -12.13
CA ASP A 181 14.28 7.69 -12.51
C ASP A 181 13.58 6.37 -12.84
N LEU A 182 14.25 5.44 -13.53
CA LEU A 182 13.75 4.09 -13.77
C LEU A 182 13.50 3.33 -12.46
N ILE A 183 14.42 3.41 -11.50
CA ILE A 183 14.28 2.80 -10.18
C ILE A 183 13.08 3.39 -9.43
N ARG A 184 12.89 4.72 -9.50
CA ARG A 184 11.77 5.43 -8.88
C ARG A 184 10.44 5.03 -9.52
N ASP A 185 10.38 4.95 -10.84
CA ASP A 185 9.19 4.57 -11.59
C ASP A 185 8.77 3.11 -11.33
N LEU A 186 9.75 2.21 -11.25
CA LEU A 186 9.54 0.82 -10.87
C LEU A 186 9.34 0.63 -9.36
N ASN A 187 9.51 1.68 -8.56
CA ASN A 187 9.42 1.68 -7.11
C ASN A 187 10.25 0.54 -6.48
N LEU A 188 11.52 0.42 -6.87
CA LEU A 188 12.37 -0.71 -6.45
C LEU A 188 13.01 -0.48 -5.07
N PRO A 189 13.03 -1.50 -4.19
CA PRO A 189 13.89 -1.51 -3.02
C PRO A 189 15.38 -1.55 -3.43
N LYS A 190 16.26 -1.09 -2.55
CA LYS A 190 17.71 -0.94 -2.82
C LYS A 190 18.35 -2.20 -3.43
N ASN A 191 18.11 -3.36 -2.85
CA ASN A 191 18.65 -4.64 -3.35
C ASN A 191 18.18 -5.00 -4.77
N LYS A 192 16.93 -4.70 -5.13
CA LYS A 192 16.41 -4.94 -6.49
C LYS A 192 16.91 -3.89 -7.47
N ALA A 193 17.08 -2.64 -7.02
CA ALA A 193 17.71 -1.59 -7.82
C ALA A 193 19.15 -1.98 -8.17
N GLU A 194 19.93 -2.48 -7.20
CA GLU A 194 21.29 -2.98 -7.44
C GLU A 194 21.33 -4.15 -8.43
N LEU A 195 20.40 -5.11 -8.29
CA LEU A 195 20.30 -6.24 -9.21
C LEU A 195 19.99 -5.77 -10.63
N LEU A 196 19.05 -4.84 -10.78
CA LEU A 196 18.71 -4.26 -12.08
C LEU A 196 19.91 -3.54 -12.70
N GLY A 197 20.58 -2.68 -11.93
CA GLY A 197 21.78 -1.98 -12.39
C GLY A 197 22.89 -2.93 -12.80
N SER A 198 23.10 -4.00 -12.04
CA SER A 198 24.09 -5.04 -12.37
C SER A 198 23.78 -5.74 -13.69
N ARG A 199 22.51 -6.02 -13.98
CA ARG A 199 22.07 -6.63 -15.25
C ARG A 199 22.20 -5.66 -16.42
N LEU A 200 21.77 -4.41 -16.27
CA LEU A 200 21.93 -3.39 -17.31
C LEU A 200 23.40 -3.12 -17.64
N LYS A 201 24.27 -3.12 -16.61
CA LYS A 201 25.73 -3.02 -16.79
C LYS A 201 26.30 -4.23 -17.54
N GLN A 202 25.85 -5.44 -17.23
CA GLN A 202 26.24 -6.67 -17.94
C GLN A 202 25.89 -6.61 -19.44
N TRP A 203 24.77 -5.97 -19.78
CA TRP A 203 24.31 -5.79 -21.16
C TRP A 203 24.94 -4.59 -21.87
N ASN A 204 25.87 -3.87 -21.22
CA ASN A 204 26.47 -2.64 -21.73
C ASN A 204 25.42 -1.57 -22.10
N LEU A 205 24.35 -1.47 -21.31
CA LEU A 205 23.28 -0.48 -21.50
C LEU A 205 23.41 0.73 -20.58
N LEU A 206 24.33 0.70 -19.60
CA LEU A 206 24.61 1.82 -18.71
C LEU A 206 25.85 2.57 -19.20
N ASP A 207 25.86 3.88 -18.97
CA ASP A 207 27.08 4.70 -19.03
C ASP A 207 27.89 4.55 -17.71
N ASP A 208 28.49 5.63 -17.19
CA ASP A 208 29.24 5.63 -15.92
C ASP A 208 28.34 5.60 -14.67
N VAL A 209 27.48 4.57 -14.58
CA VAL A 209 26.57 4.38 -13.45
C VAL A 209 27.21 3.54 -12.35
N LYS A 210 27.32 4.13 -11.16
CA LYS A 210 27.82 3.46 -9.96
C LYS A 210 26.68 2.80 -9.18
N ILE A 211 26.48 1.51 -9.47
CA ILE A 211 25.39 0.69 -8.90
C ILE A 211 25.35 0.73 -7.36
N THR A 212 26.50 0.80 -6.69
CA THR A 212 26.57 0.81 -5.22
C THR A 212 25.95 2.05 -4.59
N ASP A 213 25.78 3.15 -5.34
CA ASP A 213 25.16 4.37 -4.83
C ASP A 213 23.67 4.13 -4.48
N GLN A 214 23.06 3.06 -5.00
CA GLN A 214 21.71 2.65 -4.60
C GLN A 214 21.62 2.19 -3.14
N ARG A 215 22.71 1.72 -2.53
CA ARG A 215 22.74 1.37 -1.10
C ARG A 215 22.63 2.62 -0.23
N THR A 216 23.24 3.70 -0.70
CA THR A 216 23.43 4.95 0.03
C THR A 216 22.51 6.07 -0.43
N ARG A 217 21.64 5.86 -1.43
CA ARG A 217 20.73 6.87 -2.01
C ARG A 217 19.91 7.74 -1.03
N HIS A 218 19.59 7.20 0.14
CA HIS A 218 18.93 7.90 1.24
C HIS A 218 19.79 8.90 2.03
N GLU A 219 21.13 8.81 1.98
CA GLU A 219 22.04 9.45 2.93
C GLU A 219 21.91 10.97 2.92
N MET A 220 21.82 11.57 1.73
CA MET A 220 21.61 13.01 1.56
C MET A 220 20.42 13.49 2.41
N PHE A 221 19.26 12.84 2.28
CA PHE A 221 18.05 13.28 2.96
C PHE A 221 17.95 12.80 4.41
N THR A 222 18.67 11.75 4.79
CA THR A 222 18.68 11.22 6.16
C THR A 222 19.13 12.29 7.15
N THR A 223 20.04 13.18 6.74
CA THR A 223 20.59 14.26 7.59
C THR A 223 19.54 15.26 8.08
N PHE A 224 18.44 15.44 7.35
CA PHE A 224 17.34 16.33 7.73
C PHE A 224 16.35 15.70 8.72
N PHE A 225 16.54 14.43 9.08
CA PHE A 225 15.67 13.73 10.02
C PHE A 225 16.40 13.36 11.30
N THR A 226 15.65 13.27 12.38
CA THR A 226 16.15 12.80 13.68
C THR A 226 15.09 11.92 14.32
N LYS A 227 15.52 10.83 14.95
CA LYS A 227 14.67 9.94 15.72
C LYS A 227 14.88 10.14 17.22
N GLU A 228 13.84 10.60 17.90
CA GLU A 228 13.82 10.77 19.36
C GLU A 228 12.55 10.17 19.94
N ASN A 229 12.67 9.43 21.05
CA ASN A 229 11.53 8.88 21.80
C ASN A 229 10.51 8.11 20.93
N GLY A 230 10.99 7.45 19.87
CA GLY A 230 10.14 6.67 18.95
C GLY A 230 9.43 7.49 17.86
N LEU A 231 9.65 8.81 17.78
CA LEU A 231 9.23 9.68 16.69
C LEU A 231 10.42 10.00 15.79
N CYS A 232 10.29 9.74 14.49
CA CYS A 232 11.22 10.23 13.48
C CYS A 232 10.63 11.49 12.86
N PHE A 233 11.33 12.62 12.90
CA PHE A 233 10.81 13.91 12.42
C PHE A 233 11.90 14.71 11.69
N CYS A 234 11.46 15.62 10.83
CA CYS A 234 12.35 16.51 10.09
C CYS A 234 12.80 17.67 11.02
N ASN A 235 14.12 17.78 11.24
CA ASN A 235 14.72 18.77 12.13
C ASN A 235 15.04 20.10 11.42
N ASP A 236 15.18 20.06 10.08
CA ASP A 236 15.48 21.17 9.19
C ASP A 236 14.62 21.08 7.91
N ILE A 237 13.40 21.61 8.01
CA ILE A 237 12.44 21.64 6.91
C ILE A 237 12.92 22.56 5.78
N LYS A 238 13.55 23.69 6.08
CA LYS A 238 14.02 24.62 5.04
C LYS A 238 15.15 23.99 4.21
N GLY A 239 16.15 23.40 4.87
CA GLY A 239 17.21 22.67 4.18
C GLY A 239 16.70 21.49 3.36
N MET A 240 15.69 20.76 3.85
CA MET A 240 15.06 19.68 3.07
C MET A 240 14.40 20.23 1.79
N PHE A 241 13.68 21.34 1.85
CA PHE A 241 13.04 21.96 0.68
C PHE A 241 14.08 22.46 -0.34
N GLU A 242 15.15 23.10 0.15
CA GLU A 242 16.28 23.54 -0.69
C GLU A 242 16.96 22.35 -1.39
N ALA A 243 17.18 21.24 -0.67
CA ALA A 243 17.77 20.03 -1.23
C ALA A 243 16.87 19.31 -2.26
N ILE A 244 15.54 19.46 -2.14
CA ILE A 244 14.59 18.98 -3.14
C ILE A 244 14.56 19.90 -4.38
N GLY A 245 15.01 21.14 -4.26
CA GLY A 245 15.02 22.12 -5.35
C GLY A 245 13.73 22.94 -5.47
N ILE A 246 12.96 23.08 -4.38
CA ILE A 246 11.73 23.88 -4.34
C ILE A 246 11.76 24.95 -3.23
N PRO A 247 11.12 26.12 -3.42
CA PRO A 247 11.07 27.13 -2.38
C PRO A 247 10.20 26.67 -1.20
N CYS A 248 10.68 26.89 0.02
CA CYS A 248 9.91 26.65 1.23
C CYS A 248 8.96 27.84 1.49
N VAL A 249 7.76 27.82 0.89
CA VAL A 249 6.73 28.84 1.09
C VAL A 249 5.60 28.28 1.96
N PRO A 250 5.55 28.56 3.29
CA PRO A 250 4.62 27.89 4.19
C PRO A 250 3.14 28.01 3.79
N SER A 251 2.72 29.15 3.23
CA SER A 251 1.33 29.37 2.78
C SER A 251 0.90 28.49 1.61
N GLU A 252 1.83 27.87 0.88
CA GLU A 252 1.54 26.93 -0.20
C GLU A 252 1.32 25.49 0.28
N TRP A 253 1.53 25.23 1.57
CA TRP A 253 1.43 23.90 2.16
C TRP A 253 0.43 23.89 3.31
N ARG A 254 -0.21 22.73 3.50
CA ARG A 254 -1.03 22.42 4.67
C ARG A 254 -0.48 21.18 5.34
N LEU A 255 -0.53 21.15 6.66
CA LEU A 255 -0.07 20.02 7.45
C LEU A 255 -1.22 19.03 7.64
N PHE A 256 -1.06 17.84 7.06
CA PHE A 256 -1.94 16.70 7.30
C PHE A 256 -1.38 15.86 8.43
N ILE A 257 -2.17 15.66 9.47
CA ILE A 257 -1.85 14.72 10.56
C ILE A 257 -2.89 13.63 10.54
N ASP A 258 -2.40 12.40 10.51
CA ASP A 258 -3.27 11.25 10.60
C ASP A 258 -2.55 10.06 11.21
N SER A 259 -3.35 9.17 11.77
CA SER A 259 -2.88 7.92 12.34
C SER A 259 -3.58 6.76 11.68
N SER A 260 -2.78 5.82 11.20
CA SER A 260 -3.27 4.50 10.83
C SER A 260 -3.28 3.58 12.05
N THR A 261 -3.76 2.35 11.89
CA THR A 261 -3.65 1.31 12.93
C THR A 261 -2.20 0.98 13.30
N LYS A 262 -1.22 1.39 12.49
CA LYS A 262 0.20 1.04 12.65
C LYS A 262 1.10 2.22 12.97
N SER A 263 0.70 3.44 12.64
CA SER A 263 1.60 4.59 12.68
C SER A 263 0.88 5.94 12.68
N LEU A 264 1.41 6.87 13.48
CA LEU A 264 1.12 8.30 13.46
C LEU A 264 2.03 8.98 12.44
N LYS A 265 1.48 9.86 11.60
CA LYS A 265 2.20 10.52 10.52
C LYS A 265 1.83 12.00 10.43
N ALA A 266 2.80 12.82 10.08
CA ALA A 266 2.60 14.21 9.73
C ALA A 266 3.25 14.49 8.37
N VAL A 267 2.46 15.09 7.48
CA VAL A 267 2.77 15.18 6.06
C VAL A 267 2.38 16.56 5.56
N LEU A 268 3.30 17.25 4.89
CA LEU A 268 2.98 18.48 4.17
C LEU A 268 2.35 18.13 2.83
N LEU A 269 1.17 18.70 2.59
CA LEU A 269 0.42 18.57 1.35
C LEU A 269 0.40 19.92 0.65
N HIS A 270 0.82 19.96 -0.61
CA HIS A 270 0.78 21.18 -1.41
C HIS A 270 -0.67 21.60 -1.70
N ASN A 271 -0.97 22.89 -1.55
CA ASN A 271 -2.29 23.45 -1.79
C ASN A 271 -2.63 23.34 -3.30
N GLY A 272 -3.76 22.70 -3.62
CA GLY A 272 -4.08 22.36 -5.01
C GLY A 272 -3.46 21.07 -5.54
N ASN A 273 -2.76 20.30 -4.69
CA ASN A 273 -2.29 18.94 -4.96
C ASN A 273 -1.40 18.81 -6.21
N LYS A 274 -0.60 19.86 -6.52
CA LYS A 274 0.32 19.86 -7.67
C LYS A 274 1.60 19.08 -7.38
N LEU A 275 2.17 19.29 -6.20
CA LEU A 275 3.41 18.65 -5.75
C LEU A 275 3.13 17.38 -4.92
N PRO A 276 4.13 16.47 -4.80
CA PRO A 276 4.04 15.28 -3.96
C PRO A 276 3.83 15.61 -2.48
N SER A 277 3.41 14.60 -1.73
CA SER A 277 3.27 14.69 -0.28
C SER A 277 4.64 14.56 0.37
N LEU A 278 5.00 15.47 1.28
CA LEU A 278 6.28 15.48 1.96
C LEU A 278 6.11 15.02 3.42
N PRO A 279 6.54 13.79 3.77
CA PRO A 279 6.47 13.35 5.16
C PRO A 279 7.50 14.07 6.01
N ILE A 280 7.03 14.74 7.07
CA ILE A 280 7.89 15.47 8.00
C ILE A 280 7.93 14.82 9.38
N ALA A 281 7.01 13.90 9.69
CA ALA A 281 7.12 13.05 10.87
C ALA A 281 6.45 11.69 10.69
N HIS A 282 7.01 10.67 11.32
CA HIS A 282 6.51 9.30 11.32
C HIS A 282 6.83 8.60 12.65
N SER A 283 5.86 7.87 13.19
CA SER A 283 6.09 7.01 14.35
C SER A 283 5.19 5.78 14.29
N VAL A 284 5.76 4.60 14.58
CA VAL A 284 5.00 3.37 14.87
C VAL A 284 4.82 3.12 16.37
N HIS A 285 5.49 3.91 17.21
CA HIS A 285 5.54 3.71 18.65
C HIS A 285 4.57 4.64 19.38
N LEU A 286 4.38 5.85 18.86
CA LEU A 286 3.44 6.81 19.41
C LEU A 286 2.01 6.38 19.13
N LYS A 287 1.18 6.48 20.17
CA LYS A 287 -0.26 6.23 20.09
C LYS A 287 -0.97 7.48 19.62
N GLU A 288 -2.10 7.28 18.97
CA GLU A 288 -3.00 8.35 18.58
C GLU A 288 -3.73 8.93 19.82
N ASN A 289 -3.12 9.95 20.43
CA ASN A 289 -3.66 10.68 21.58
C ASN A 289 -3.16 12.15 21.58
N TYR A 290 -3.68 12.92 22.53
CA TYR A 290 -3.36 14.35 22.67
C TYR A 290 -1.87 14.59 22.88
N GLU A 291 -1.23 13.86 23.80
CA GLU A 291 0.16 14.05 24.17
C GLU A 291 1.11 13.76 22.99
N SER A 292 0.87 12.69 22.24
CA SER A 292 1.67 12.36 21.05
C SER A 292 1.54 13.40 19.95
N VAL A 293 0.33 13.94 19.72
CA VAL A 293 0.12 15.00 18.72
C VAL A 293 0.81 16.30 19.14
N LYS A 294 0.79 16.62 20.45
CA LYS A 294 1.51 17.77 21.01
C LYS A 294 3.02 17.63 20.79
N ILE A 295 3.61 16.48 21.19
CA ILE A 295 5.03 16.18 20.97
C ILE A 295 5.38 16.28 19.49
N LEU A 296 4.54 15.71 18.61
CA LEU A 296 4.77 15.77 17.17
C LEU A 296 4.86 17.20 16.65
N LEU A 297 3.93 18.07 17.05
CA LEU A 297 3.88 19.47 16.60
C LEU A 297 5.03 20.30 17.16
N GLU A 298 5.46 20.02 18.39
CA GLU A 298 6.65 20.64 19.00
C GLU A 298 7.93 20.21 18.28
N SER A 299 8.10 18.91 17.98
CA SER A 299 9.28 18.38 17.28
C SER A 299 9.46 18.97 15.88
N VAL A 300 8.38 19.17 15.12
CA VAL A 300 8.45 19.79 13.79
C VAL A 300 8.43 21.32 13.82
N LYS A 301 8.56 21.94 15.00
CA LYS A 301 8.56 23.40 15.20
C LYS A 301 7.36 24.08 14.52
N TYR A 302 6.16 23.51 14.64
CA TYR A 302 4.95 23.96 13.93
C TYR A 302 4.71 25.48 13.99
N ARG A 303 4.97 26.10 15.15
CA ARG A 303 4.77 27.55 15.36
C ARG A 303 5.59 28.44 14.42
N GLU A 304 6.74 27.97 13.94
CA GLU A 304 7.58 28.72 12.98
C GLU A 304 6.89 28.85 11.60
N TYR A 305 6.22 27.79 11.17
CA TYR A 305 5.62 27.70 9.84
C TYR A 305 4.13 28.05 9.82
N ASN A 306 3.44 27.80 10.94
CA ASN A 306 2.05 28.16 11.18
C ASN A 306 1.08 27.70 10.08
N TRP A 307 1.32 26.50 9.55
CA TRP A 307 0.53 25.90 8.47
C TRP A 307 -0.93 25.72 8.87
N GLU A 308 -1.82 25.77 7.89
CA GLU A 308 -3.17 25.26 8.07
C GLU A 308 -3.12 23.74 8.30
N LEU A 309 -3.93 23.23 9.21
CA LEU A 309 -3.96 21.85 9.67
C LEU A 309 -5.19 21.13 9.14
N ILE A 310 -5.00 19.91 8.65
CA ILE A 310 -6.10 19.06 8.23
C ILE A 310 -5.91 17.65 8.79
N GLY A 311 -7.01 17.06 9.25
CA GLY A 311 -7.04 15.72 9.80
C GLY A 311 -8.48 15.28 9.97
N ASP A 312 -8.69 14.03 10.37
CA ASP A 312 -10.04 13.60 10.69
C ASP A 312 -10.60 14.34 11.92
N PHE A 313 -11.90 14.21 12.18
CA PHE A 313 -12.51 14.90 13.33
C PHE A 313 -11.96 14.46 14.69
N LYS A 314 -11.31 13.30 14.77
CA LYS A 314 -10.68 12.84 16.00
C LYS A 314 -9.36 13.57 16.22
N MET A 315 -8.55 13.75 15.18
CA MET A 315 -7.38 14.65 15.17
C MET A 315 -7.76 16.08 15.51
N VAL A 316 -8.82 16.62 14.91
CA VAL A 316 -9.34 17.94 15.27
C VAL A 316 -9.70 18.01 16.76
N GLY A 317 -10.29 16.95 17.30
CA GLY A 317 -10.55 16.83 18.74
C GLY A 317 -9.28 16.96 19.58
N PHE A 318 -8.18 16.29 19.22
CA PHE A 318 -6.91 16.42 19.92
C PHE A 318 -6.30 17.82 19.77
N LEU A 319 -6.29 18.38 18.56
CA LEU A 319 -5.77 19.73 18.30
C LEU A 319 -6.50 20.80 19.13
N MET A 320 -7.80 20.63 19.34
CA MET A 320 -8.64 21.55 20.12
C MET A 320 -8.75 21.17 21.61
N GLY A 321 -8.04 20.14 22.06
CA GLY A 321 -8.08 19.66 23.45
C GLY A 321 -9.43 19.11 23.89
N LEU A 322 -10.29 18.68 22.96
CA LEU A 322 -11.63 18.19 23.25
C LEU A 322 -11.63 16.76 23.77
N GLN A 323 -12.59 16.47 24.65
CA GLN A 323 -12.88 15.13 25.11
C GLN A 323 -13.47 14.28 23.96
N GLY A 324 -12.87 13.10 23.74
CA GLY A 324 -13.38 12.12 22.79
C GLY A 324 -14.60 11.35 23.29
N GLY A 325 -15.21 10.56 22.39
CA GLY A 325 -16.39 9.73 22.70
C GLY A 325 -17.71 10.46 22.47
N TYR A 326 -18.78 9.99 23.12
CA TYR A 326 -20.14 10.53 22.95
C TYR A 326 -20.39 11.70 23.92
N THR A 327 -19.81 12.86 23.58
CA THR A 327 -19.83 14.06 24.42
C THR A 327 -21.01 14.98 24.08
N LYS A 328 -21.41 15.84 25.03
CA LYS A 328 -22.55 16.75 24.87
C LYS A 328 -22.25 17.87 23.87
N TYR A 329 -21.06 18.47 23.93
CA TYR A 329 -20.62 19.56 23.07
C TYR A 329 -19.39 19.18 22.23
N PRO A 330 -19.54 18.32 21.21
CA PRO A 330 -18.42 17.81 20.41
C PRO A 330 -17.92 18.79 19.34
N CYS A 331 -18.64 19.89 19.08
CA CYS A 331 -18.22 20.92 18.13
C CYS A 331 -17.20 21.87 18.77
N TYR A 332 -16.08 22.12 18.07
CA TYR A 332 -15.05 23.04 18.52
C TYR A 332 -15.38 24.51 18.22
N LEU A 333 -16.35 24.78 17.34
CA LEU A 333 -16.74 26.13 16.92
C LEU A 333 -17.93 26.69 17.71
N CYS A 334 -18.83 25.82 18.17
CA CYS A 334 -20.03 26.22 18.90
C CYS A 334 -20.43 25.18 19.95
N LEU A 335 -21.35 25.57 20.82
CA LEU A 335 -21.94 24.73 21.87
C LEU A 335 -23.13 23.93 21.34
N TRP A 336 -22.93 23.25 20.20
CA TRP A 336 -23.91 22.33 19.63
C TRP A 336 -24.18 21.17 20.60
N ASP A 337 -25.41 21.08 21.10
CA ASP A 337 -25.83 20.01 22.01
C ASP A 337 -26.18 18.75 21.20
N SER A 338 -25.24 17.80 21.18
CA SER A 338 -25.38 16.53 20.46
C SER A 338 -26.52 15.66 20.98
N ARG A 339 -27.08 15.97 22.15
CA ARG A 339 -28.18 15.22 22.79
C ARG A 339 -29.55 15.84 22.52
N ALA A 340 -29.60 17.04 21.94
CA ALA A 340 -30.83 17.76 21.63
C ALA A 340 -31.43 17.35 20.27
N ASP A 341 -31.72 16.06 20.08
CA ASP A 341 -32.16 15.47 18.80
C ASP A 341 -33.33 16.23 18.13
N SER A 342 -34.29 16.71 18.93
CA SER A 342 -35.45 17.47 18.43
C SER A 342 -35.09 18.82 17.82
N LYS A 343 -33.95 19.40 18.18
CA LYS A 343 -33.49 20.72 17.72
C LYS A 343 -32.55 20.65 16.51
N HIS A 344 -31.92 19.51 16.24
CA HIS A 344 -30.78 19.43 15.31
C HIS A 344 -31.07 19.96 13.90
N TYR A 345 -32.20 19.62 13.28
CA TYR A 345 -32.59 20.10 11.95
C TYR A 345 -33.51 21.35 11.97
N ILE A 346 -33.57 22.05 13.10
CA ILE A 346 -34.42 23.25 13.27
C ILE A 346 -33.52 24.42 13.68
N GLN A 347 -32.69 24.20 14.69
CA GLN A 347 -31.77 25.20 15.21
C GLN A 347 -30.46 25.16 14.42
N ARG A 348 -30.25 26.18 13.59
CA ARG A 348 -29.01 26.38 12.84
C ARG A 348 -27.94 27.08 13.67
N SER A 349 -28.33 28.12 14.42
CA SER A 349 -27.43 28.92 15.23
C SER A 349 -27.32 28.36 16.65
N TRP A 350 -26.11 28.03 17.07
CA TRP A 350 -25.78 27.58 18.43
C TRP A 350 -24.84 28.60 19.07
N PRO A 351 -24.82 28.72 20.41
CA PRO A 351 -23.92 29.65 21.08
C PRO A 351 -22.48 29.41 20.63
N VAL A 352 -21.79 30.47 20.20
CA VAL A 352 -20.41 30.39 19.73
C VAL A 352 -19.52 29.94 20.89
N ARG A 353 -18.54 29.10 20.58
CA ARG A 353 -17.51 28.73 21.56
C ARG A 353 -16.41 29.81 21.52
N THR A 354 -16.52 30.81 22.39
CA THR A 354 -15.55 31.91 22.45
C THR A 354 -14.22 31.48 23.06
N GLU A 355 -14.23 30.54 24.01
CA GLU A 355 -13.05 30.07 24.71
C GLU A 355 -13.04 28.54 24.87
N LEU A 356 -11.85 27.95 24.81
CA LEU A 356 -11.60 26.54 25.07
C LEU A 356 -11.00 26.36 26.47
N CYS A 357 -11.77 26.71 27.50
CA CYS A 357 -11.36 26.59 28.90
C CYS A 357 -11.40 25.15 29.41
N VAL A 358 -10.26 24.64 29.88
CA VAL A 358 -10.12 23.27 30.41
C VAL A 358 -11.13 22.98 31.52
N GLY A 359 -11.77 21.81 31.46
CA GLY A 359 -12.78 21.36 32.42
C GLY A 359 -14.20 21.85 32.12
N LYS A 360 -14.40 22.77 31.17
CA LYS A 360 -15.72 23.27 30.77
C LYS A 360 -16.12 22.72 29.41
N GLN A 361 -17.43 22.47 29.22
CA GLN A 361 -18.05 22.22 27.91
C GLN A 361 -17.30 21.20 27.03
N ASN A 362 -16.85 20.10 27.64
CA ASN A 362 -16.09 19.00 27.03
C ASN A 362 -14.65 19.33 26.58
N VAL A 363 -14.07 20.43 27.03
CA VAL A 363 -12.63 20.69 26.89
C VAL A 363 -11.88 19.93 27.98
N LYS A 364 -10.99 19.03 27.59
CA LYS A 364 -10.19 18.19 28.50
C LYS A 364 -8.75 18.70 28.62
N PHE A 365 -8.21 19.25 27.55
CA PHE A 365 -6.84 19.73 27.47
C PHE A 365 -6.81 21.13 26.85
N GLU A 366 -5.68 21.81 26.98
CA GLU A 366 -5.47 23.07 26.28
C GLU A 366 -5.45 22.85 24.76
N PRO A 367 -5.95 23.78 23.95
CA PRO A 367 -5.79 23.71 22.51
C PRO A 367 -4.32 23.77 22.12
N ILE A 368 -3.89 22.89 21.22
CA ILE A 368 -2.51 22.87 20.71
C ILE A 368 -2.31 23.97 19.66
N VAL A 369 -3.37 24.32 18.94
CA VAL A 369 -3.37 25.30 17.84
C VAL A 369 -4.64 26.15 17.86
N GLU A 370 -4.63 27.27 17.14
CA GLU A 370 -5.78 28.13 16.93
C GLU A 370 -6.86 27.43 16.08
N ALA A 371 -8.14 27.65 16.40
CA ALA A 371 -9.26 27.00 15.71
C ALA A 371 -9.33 27.40 14.22
N GLU A 372 -8.92 28.62 13.90
CA GLU A 372 -8.87 29.21 12.56
C GLU A 372 -7.87 28.50 11.66
N LYS A 373 -6.87 27.82 12.23
CA LYS A 373 -5.88 27.04 11.48
C LYS A 373 -6.40 25.67 11.06
N VAL A 374 -7.52 25.21 11.62
CA VAL A 374 -8.07 23.88 11.31
C VAL A 374 -8.96 23.95 10.08
N LEU A 375 -8.58 23.21 9.04
CA LEU A 375 -9.35 23.04 7.82
C LEU A 375 -10.45 21.99 8.01
N MET A 376 -11.61 22.25 7.39
CA MET A 376 -12.69 21.26 7.32
C MET A 376 -12.26 20.07 6.46
N PRO A 377 -12.44 18.81 6.91
CA PRO A 377 -12.02 17.61 6.18
C PRO A 377 -13.14 17.07 5.25
N PRO A 378 -13.18 17.45 3.96
CA PRO A 378 -14.29 17.11 3.05
C PRO A 378 -14.42 15.60 2.80
N LEU A 379 -13.32 14.84 2.75
CA LEU A 379 -13.41 13.40 2.57
C LEU A 379 -14.11 12.78 3.79
N HIS A 380 -13.70 13.13 5.01
CA HIS A 380 -14.30 12.58 6.22
C HIS A 380 -15.77 12.97 6.37
N ILE A 381 -16.17 14.16 5.93
CA ILE A 381 -17.58 14.57 5.86
C ILE A 381 -18.34 13.69 4.86
N LYS A 382 -17.84 13.54 3.64
CA LYS A 382 -18.41 12.66 2.60
C LYS A 382 -18.58 11.22 3.09
N LEU A 383 -17.56 10.65 3.76
CA LEU A 383 -17.65 9.33 4.38
C LEU A 383 -18.73 9.28 5.47
N GLY A 384 -18.86 10.34 6.26
CA GLY A 384 -19.89 10.48 7.30
C GLY A 384 -21.31 10.55 6.74
N LEU A 385 -21.51 11.26 5.63
CA LEU A 385 -22.81 11.35 4.94
C LEU A 385 -23.24 9.98 4.40
N MET A 386 -22.33 9.28 3.72
CA MET A 386 -22.59 7.91 3.26
C MET A 386 -22.97 6.99 4.41
N LYS A 387 -22.26 7.10 5.54
CA LYS A 387 -22.56 6.34 6.75
C LYS A 387 -23.97 6.61 7.28
N GLN A 388 -24.39 7.88 7.32
CA GLN A 388 -25.74 8.23 7.78
C GLN A 388 -26.82 7.72 6.82
N PHE A 389 -26.58 7.85 5.51
CA PHE A 389 -27.50 7.36 4.50
C PHE A 389 -27.71 5.84 4.60
N VAL A 390 -26.63 5.05 4.60
CA VAL A 390 -26.73 3.58 4.62
C VAL A 390 -27.35 3.06 5.91
N LYS A 391 -27.03 3.67 7.06
CA LYS A 391 -27.63 3.31 8.36
C LYS A 391 -29.15 3.46 8.42
N LYS A 392 -29.74 4.15 7.47
CA LYS A 392 -31.19 4.38 7.38
C LYS A 392 -31.86 3.59 6.25
N LEU A 393 -31.08 2.83 5.48
CA LEU A 393 -31.65 1.82 4.60
C LEU A 393 -32.18 0.65 5.43
N ASP A 394 -33.29 0.08 4.98
CA ASP A 394 -33.81 -1.16 5.55
C ASP A 394 -32.90 -2.33 5.15
N GLU A 395 -32.45 -3.12 6.13
CA GLU A 395 -31.55 -4.26 5.93
C GLU A 395 -32.17 -5.37 5.07
N THR A 396 -33.49 -5.40 4.97
CA THR A 396 -34.26 -6.33 4.13
C THR A 396 -34.52 -5.79 2.71
N SER A 397 -34.24 -4.50 2.47
CA SER A 397 -34.48 -3.88 1.16
C SER A 397 -33.57 -4.43 0.06
N GLU A 398 -34.08 -4.41 -1.17
CA GLU A 398 -33.29 -4.79 -2.36
C GLU A 398 -32.04 -3.91 -2.50
N ALA A 399 -32.13 -2.61 -2.21
CA ALA A 399 -31.00 -1.69 -2.23
C ALA A 399 -29.89 -2.10 -1.25
N PHE A 400 -30.24 -2.51 -0.03
CA PHE A 400 -29.24 -2.98 0.94
C PHE A 400 -28.63 -4.33 0.52
N GLY A 401 -29.46 -5.25 0.03
CA GLY A 401 -29.01 -6.51 -0.56
C GLY A 401 -28.04 -6.28 -1.74
N TYR A 402 -28.31 -5.28 -2.56
CA TYR A 402 -27.49 -4.89 -3.69
C TYR A 402 -26.11 -4.37 -3.26
N LEU A 403 -26.04 -3.53 -2.22
CA LEU A 403 -24.76 -3.09 -1.64
C LEU A 403 -23.94 -4.28 -1.13
N LYS A 404 -24.56 -5.26 -0.47
CA LYS A 404 -23.87 -6.49 -0.02
C LYS A 404 -23.30 -7.29 -1.20
N LYS A 405 -24.08 -7.43 -2.28
CA LYS A 405 -23.67 -8.18 -3.47
C LYS A 405 -22.54 -7.49 -4.25
N ASN A 406 -22.60 -6.16 -4.40
CA ASN A 406 -21.61 -5.40 -5.16
C ASN A 406 -20.26 -5.29 -4.43
N PHE A 407 -20.24 -5.44 -3.10
CA PHE A 407 -19.02 -5.38 -2.29
C PHE A 407 -18.81 -6.66 -1.47
N PRO A 408 -18.58 -7.83 -2.10
CA PRO A 408 -18.49 -9.11 -1.40
C PRO A 408 -17.27 -9.20 -0.45
N LYS A 409 -16.29 -8.30 -0.60
CA LYS A 409 -15.14 -8.17 0.30
C LYS A 409 -15.46 -7.40 1.58
N LEU A 410 -16.58 -6.68 1.65
CA LEU A 410 -17.04 -6.02 2.87
C LEU A 410 -17.90 -7.00 3.68
N SER A 411 -17.57 -7.17 4.95
CA SER A 411 -18.43 -7.89 5.89
C SER A 411 -19.79 -7.19 6.01
N GLU A 412 -20.85 -7.95 6.25
CA GLU A 412 -22.20 -7.40 6.47
C GLU A 412 -22.23 -6.32 7.56
N ALA A 413 -21.51 -6.52 8.67
CA ALA A 413 -21.39 -5.52 9.73
C ALA A 413 -20.83 -4.17 9.26
N LYS A 414 -19.86 -4.18 8.32
CA LYS A 414 -19.29 -2.95 7.73
C LYS A 414 -20.30 -2.26 6.82
N VAL A 415 -21.02 -3.02 5.99
CA VAL A 415 -22.08 -2.47 5.13
C VAL A 415 -23.19 -1.86 5.98
N LYS A 416 -23.71 -2.60 6.97
CA LYS A 416 -24.71 -2.12 7.95
C LYS A 416 -24.27 -0.87 8.69
N ALA A 417 -23.00 -0.81 9.11
CA ALA A 417 -22.44 0.35 9.77
C ALA A 417 -22.18 1.54 8.82
N GLY A 418 -22.39 1.38 7.52
CA GLY A 418 -22.15 2.39 6.50
C GLY A 418 -20.67 2.71 6.30
N VAL A 419 -19.79 1.73 6.53
CA VAL A 419 -18.33 1.89 6.47
C VAL A 419 -17.85 1.59 5.06
N PHE A 420 -17.76 2.64 4.25
CA PHE A 420 -17.23 2.62 2.89
C PHE A 420 -15.99 3.49 2.77
N VAL A 421 -15.09 3.15 1.84
CA VAL A 421 -13.95 4.01 1.48
C VAL A 421 -14.26 4.85 0.23
N GLY A 422 -13.48 5.90 -0.01
CA GLY A 422 -13.67 6.82 -1.14
C GLY A 422 -13.90 6.14 -2.50
N PRO A 423 -13.06 5.17 -2.92
CA PRO A 423 -13.26 4.44 -4.18
C PRO A 423 -14.61 3.69 -4.27
N GLN A 424 -15.07 3.09 -3.18
CA GLN A 424 -16.35 2.37 -3.15
C GLN A 424 -17.53 3.33 -3.30
N ILE A 425 -17.48 4.49 -2.63
CA ILE A 425 -18.52 5.53 -2.78
C ILE A 425 -18.58 6.02 -4.23
N ARG A 426 -17.43 6.26 -4.86
CA ARG A 426 -17.38 6.65 -6.29
C ARG A 426 -18.00 5.59 -7.19
N GLN A 427 -17.75 4.31 -6.92
CA GLN A 427 -18.37 3.21 -7.66
C GLN A 427 -19.89 3.23 -7.53
N ILE A 428 -20.43 3.40 -6.32
CA ILE A 428 -21.89 3.46 -6.10
C ILE A 428 -22.49 4.73 -6.73
N PHE A 429 -21.76 5.85 -6.73
CA PHE A 429 -22.23 7.08 -7.36
C PHE A 429 -22.31 6.97 -8.89
N ALA A 430 -21.43 6.18 -9.51
CA ALA A 430 -21.45 5.90 -10.93
C ALA A 430 -22.47 4.81 -11.31
N ASP A 431 -23.00 4.08 -10.33
CA ASP A 431 -23.95 3.00 -10.56
C ASP A 431 -25.36 3.55 -10.78
N GLU A 432 -25.88 3.37 -12.00
CA GLU A 432 -27.22 3.81 -12.39
C GLU A 432 -28.32 2.88 -11.85
N LYS A 433 -27.99 1.63 -11.53
CA LYS A 433 -28.95 0.65 -11.01
C LYS A 433 -29.25 0.89 -9.54
N PHE A 434 -28.23 1.19 -8.72
CA PHE A 434 -28.46 1.42 -7.29
C PHE A 434 -29.62 2.39 -6.95
N PRO A 435 -29.73 3.59 -7.55
CA PRO A 435 -30.83 4.51 -7.25
C PRO A 435 -32.20 4.06 -7.75
N THR A 436 -32.32 3.05 -8.61
CA THR A 436 -33.62 2.49 -9.01
C THR A 436 -34.18 1.54 -7.96
N LEU A 437 -33.34 1.02 -7.08
CA LEU A 437 -33.70 0.12 -5.98
C LEU A 437 -34.15 0.86 -4.72
N LEU A 438 -34.00 2.19 -4.68
CA LEU A 438 -34.35 3.04 -3.56
C LEU A 438 -35.82 3.46 -3.64
N ASN A 439 -36.50 3.54 -2.49
CA ASN A 439 -37.82 4.15 -2.43
C ASN A 439 -37.75 5.67 -2.70
N ARG A 440 -38.90 6.34 -2.88
CA ARG A 440 -38.96 7.76 -3.23
C ARG A 440 -38.15 8.67 -2.31
N THR A 441 -38.29 8.52 -0.98
CA THR A 441 -37.61 9.34 0.02
C THR A 441 -36.10 9.07 0.06
N GLN A 442 -35.71 7.79 -0.03
CA GLN A 442 -34.31 7.38 -0.09
C GLN A 442 -33.65 7.88 -1.38
N LYS A 443 -34.33 7.80 -2.53
CA LYS A 443 -33.84 8.26 -3.82
C LYS A 443 -33.63 9.78 -3.84
N ALA A 444 -34.55 10.56 -3.27
CA ALA A 444 -34.38 12.01 -3.12
C ALA A 444 -33.16 12.36 -2.24
N SER A 445 -32.99 11.64 -1.11
CA SER A 445 -31.83 11.79 -0.23
C SER A 445 -30.52 11.39 -0.91
N TRP A 446 -30.53 10.32 -1.70
CA TRP A 446 -29.38 9.88 -2.47
C TRP A 446 -28.97 10.90 -3.54
N ASN A 447 -29.93 11.40 -4.30
CA ASN A 447 -29.67 12.37 -5.37
C ASN A 447 -29.13 13.70 -4.81
N SER A 448 -29.73 14.21 -3.73
CA SER A 448 -29.23 15.42 -3.06
C SER A 448 -27.86 15.21 -2.41
N PHE A 449 -27.60 14.04 -1.82
CA PHE A 449 -26.26 13.68 -1.35
C PHE A 449 -25.22 13.67 -2.48
N LYS A 450 -25.54 13.01 -3.61
CA LYS A 450 -24.68 12.99 -4.81
C LYS A 450 -24.40 14.41 -5.31
N ALA A 451 -25.43 15.27 -5.33
CA ALA A 451 -25.30 16.67 -5.74
C ALA A 451 -24.38 17.49 -4.81
N VAL A 452 -24.49 17.34 -3.49
CA VAL A 452 -23.57 17.99 -2.53
C VAL A 452 -22.13 17.51 -2.72
N VAL A 453 -21.92 16.22 -2.99
CA VAL A 453 -20.55 15.73 -3.22
C VAL A 453 -19.97 16.27 -4.52
N SER A 454 -20.75 16.36 -5.60
CA SER A 454 -20.25 16.87 -6.88
C SER A 454 -20.13 18.39 -6.93
N GLY A 455 -21.05 19.11 -6.29
CA GLY A 455 -21.17 20.56 -6.34
C GLY A 455 -20.59 21.31 -5.13
N PHE A 456 -20.11 20.63 -4.09
CA PHE A 456 -19.52 21.30 -2.93
C PHE A 456 -18.31 20.59 -2.34
N LEU A 457 -18.43 19.29 -2.02
CA LEU A 457 -17.34 18.53 -1.38
C LEU A 457 -16.32 17.95 -2.39
N GLY A 458 -16.44 18.33 -3.66
CA GLY A 458 -15.56 17.93 -4.76
C GLY A 458 -14.59 19.04 -5.17
N ASN A 459 -14.06 18.93 -6.39
CA ASN A 459 -13.16 19.95 -6.97
C ASN A 459 -13.88 21.23 -7.39
N ASN A 460 -15.20 21.18 -7.51
CA ASN A 460 -16.03 22.27 -7.95
C ASN A 460 -16.91 22.73 -6.78
N LYS A 461 -16.93 24.03 -6.53
CA LYS A 461 -17.91 24.67 -5.65
C LYS A 461 -18.93 25.38 -6.55
N ALA A 462 -20.11 24.80 -6.66
CA ALA A 462 -21.21 25.36 -7.43
C ALA A 462 -21.69 26.67 -6.78
N GLU A 463 -22.16 27.63 -7.58
CA GLU A 463 -22.69 28.90 -7.05
C GLU A 463 -23.87 28.66 -6.10
N ASN A 464 -24.71 27.68 -6.42
CA ASN A 464 -25.86 27.28 -5.62
C ASN A 464 -25.54 26.22 -4.53
N TYR A 465 -24.28 26.08 -4.10
CA TYR A 465 -23.88 25.04 -3.14
C TYR A 465 -24.67 25.09 -1.82
N GLU A 466 -25.04 26.28 -1.34
CA GLU A 466 -25.85 26.43 -0.12
C GLU A 466 -27.21 25.78 -0.27
N LYS A 467 -27.82 25.94 -1.46
CA LYS A 467 -29.09 25.30 -1.80
C LYS A 467 -28.95 23.78 -1.88
N LEU A 468 -27.87 23.28 -2.49
CA LEU A 468 -27.59 21.84 -2.54
C LEU A 468 -27.51 21.24 -1.12
N VAL A 469 -26.84 21.94 -0.19
CA VAL A 469 -26.72 21.49 1.19
C VAL A 469 -28.06 21.56 1.91
N GLU A 470 -28.83 22.64 1.75
CA GLU A 470 -30.17 22.78 2.34
C GLU A 470 -31.13 21.66 1.87
N ASP A 471 -31.14 21.38 0.57
CA ASP A 471 -31.97 20.33 -0.02
C ASP A 471 -31.55 18.94 0.51
N MET A 472 -30.24 18.70 0.63
CA MET A 472 -29.73 17.46 1.23
C MET A 472 -30.14 17.33 2.70
N LEU A 473 -30.02 18.40 3.50
CA LEU A 473 -30.41 18.39 4.92
C LEU A 473 -31.92 18.11 5.09
N THR A 474 -32.74 18.72 4.22
CA THR A 474 -34.20 18.50 4.20
C THR A 474 -34.53 17.04 3.88
N ASN A 475 -33.91 16.49 2.84
CA ASN A 475 -34.13 15.09 2.46
C ASN A 475 -33.60 14.11 3.50
N PHE A 476 -32.42 14.38 4.10
CA PHE A 476 -31.87 13.56 5.18
C PHE A 476 -32.78 13.56 6.42
N LYS A 477 -33.35 14.71 6.78
CA LYS A 477 -34.35 14.81 7.84
C LYS A 477 -35.59 13.98 7.50
N ALA A 478 -36.12 14.10 6.28
CA ALA A 478 -37.30 13.35 5.83
C ALA A 478 -37.06 11.83 5.79
N MET A 479 -35.85 11.39 5.46
CA MET A 479 -35.42 9.99 5.54
C MET A 479 -35.16 9.51 6.97
N GLY A 480 -35.17 10.41 7.96
CA GLY A 480 -34.96 10.09 9.37
C GLY A 480 -33.49 9.91 9.75
N CYS A 481 -32.55 10.43 8.98
CA CYS A 481 -31.12 10.47 9.32
C CYS A 481 -30.92 11.30 10.59
N ARG A 482 -30.13 10.81 11.55
CA ARG A 482 -29.75 11.62 12.72
C ARG A 482 -28.63 12.58 12.36
N MET A 483 -28.63 13.78 12.96
CA MET A 483 -27.56 14.74 12.73
C MET A 483 -26.29 14.29 13.46
N SER A 484 -25.26 13.96 12.69
CA SER A 484 -23.91 13.76 13.24
C SER A 484 -23.13 15.07 13.25
N LEU A 485 -22.01 15.12 13.96
CA LEU A 485 -21.09 16.26 13.93
C LEU A 485 -20.75 16.71 12.49
N LYS A 486 -20.56 15.77 11.57
CA LYS A 486 -20.26 16.04 10.15
C LYS A 486 -21.43 16.70 9.42
N VAL A 487 -22.65 16.27 9.70
CA VAL A 487 -23.87 16.90 9.15
C VAL A 487 -24.09 18.27 9.80
N HIS A 488 -23.81 18.39 11.10
CA HIS A 488 -23.86 19.66 11.81
C HIS A 488 -22.89 20.69 11.23
N MET A 489 -21.66 20.32 10.87
CA MET A 489 -20.73 21.24 10.21
C MET A 489 -21.29 21.81 8.90
N LEU A 490 -21.98 20.98 8.12
CA LEU A 490 -22.68 21.43 6.90
C LEU A 490 -23.92 22.27 7.19
N HIS A 491 -24.57 22.08 8.33
CA HIS A 491 -25.76 22.84 8.69
C HIS A 491 -25.40 24.23 9.26
N ALA A 492 -24.46 24.28 10.20
CA ALA A 492 -24.19 25.47 11.01
C ALA A 492 -22.91 26.23 10.63
N HIS A 493 -21.97 25.60 9.91
CA HIS A 493 -20.61 26.13 9.71
C HIS A 493 -20.15 26.09 8.24
N LEU A 494 -21.06 26.33 7.28
CA LEU A 494 -20.71 26.37 5.85
C LEU A 494 -19.70 27.47 5.51
N ASP A 495 -19.68 28.55 6.28
CA ASP A 495 -18.75 29.68 6.16
C ASP A 495 -17.29 29.27 6.41
N LYS A 496 -17.05 28.17 7.15
CA LYS A 496 -15.71 27.68 7.47
C LYS A 496 -15.08 26.84 6.36
N PHE A 497 -15.82 26.51 5.30
CA PHE A 497 -15.30 25.75 4.17
C PHE A 497 -14.57 26.68 3.19
N LYS A 498 -13.37 26.26 2.76
CA LYS A 498 -12.62 26.98 1.71
C LYS A 498 -13.40 26.99 0.38
N LYS A 499 -13.06 27.94 -0.50
CA LYS A 499 -13.71 28.09 -1.81
C LYS A 499 -13.57 26.84 -2.70
N ASN A 500 -12.44 26.15 -2.65
CA ASN A 500 -12.21 24.91 -3.43
C ASN A 500 -11.87 23.75 -2.48
N MET A 501 -12.87 23.02 -2.00
CA MET A 501 -12.64 21.94 -1.04
C MET A 501 -11.83 20.77 -1.62
N GLY A 502 -11.93 20.49 -2.91
CA GLY A 502 -11.12 19.45 -3.57
C GLY A 502 -9.63 19.74 -3.56
N ALA A 503 -9.24 21.02 -3.71
CA ALA A 503 -7.84 21.45 -3.67
C ALA A 503 -7.20 21.30 -2.28
N TYR A 504 -8.00 21.35 -1.21
CA TYR A 504 -7.55 21.23 0.18
C TYR A 504 -7.90 19.87 0.80
N SER A 505 -8.54 18.98 0.03
CA SER A 505 -8.99 17.68 0.50
C SER A 505 -7.82 16.85 1.03
N GLU A 506 -8.11 16.09 2.10
CA GLU A 506 -7.21 15.13 2.71
C GLU A 506 -7.08 13.82 1.91
N GLU A 507 -7.74 13.70 0.75
CA GLU A 507 -7.58 12.56 -0.16
C GLU A 507 -6.12 12.33 -0.60
N GLN A 508 -5.29 13.38 -0.67
CA GLN A 508 -3.86 13.23 -0.96
C GLN A 508 -3.12 12.56 0.21
N GLY A 509 -3.43 12.96 1.45
CA GLY A 509 -2.89 12.34 2.66
C GLY A 509 -3.26 10.85 2.78
N GLU A 510 -4.48 10.48 2.40
CA GLU A 510 -4.91 9.08 2.36
C GLU A 510 -4.16 8.24 1.30
N ARG A 511 -3.80 8.84 0.16
CA ARG A 511 -2.96 8.17 -0.85
C ARG A 511 -1.54 7.98 -0.32
N PHE A 512 -1.02 8.98 0.37
CA PHE A 512 0.29 8.89 1.00
C PHE A 512 0.41 7.68 1.93
N HIS A 513 -0.64 7.30 2.68
CA HIS A 513 -0.61 6.06 3.46
C HIS A 513 -0.35 4.80 2.63
N GLN A 514 -0.84 4.74 1.39
CA GLN A 514 -0.58 3.62 0.48
C GLN A 514 0.86 3.65 -0.04
N ASP A 515 1.37 4.85 -0.35
CA ASP A 515 2.73 5.03 -0.86
C ASP A 515 3.77 4.66 0.19
N ILE A 516 3.62 5.19 1.42
CA ILE A 516 4.54 4.93 2.52
C ILE A 516 4.42 3.50 3.05
N MET A 517 3.29 2.82 2.90
CA MET A 517 3.14 1.42 3.34
C MET A 517 4.20 0.50 2.72
N ASN A 518 4.59 0.75 1.46
CA ASN A 518 5.66 -0.02 0.82
C ASN A 518 7.02 0.22 1.50
N PHE A 519 7.29 1.45 1.93
CA PHE A 519 8.49 1.79 2.68
C PHE A 519 8.45 1.21 4.10
N GLU A 520 7.30 1.30 4.80
CA GLU A 520 7.11 0.65 6.11
C GLU A 520 7.33 -0.87 6.06
N GLN A 521 7.01 -1.53 4.93
CA GLN A 521 7.29 -2.95 4.72
C GLN A 521 8.78 -3.22 4.43
N ARG A 522 9.43 -2.39 3.60
CA ARG A 522 10.86 -2.53 3.28
C ARG A 522 11.75 -2.32 4.49
N TYR A 523 11.38 -1.35 5.33
CA TYR A 523 12.10 -0.95 6.53
C TYR A 523 11.45 -1.52 7.80
N GLN A 524 10.80 -2.68 7.71
CA GLN A 524 10.11 -3.27 8.85
C GLN A 524 11.07 -3.49 10.03
N GLY A 525 10.74 -2.89 11.18
CA GLY A 525 11.59 -2.90 12.38
C GLY A 525 12.68 -1.82 12.40
N GLN A 526 12.87 -1.08 11.31
CA GLN A 526 13.84 0.01 11.15
C GLN A 526 13.14 1.30 10.68
N TYR A 527 12.08 1.71 11.39
CA TYR A 527 11.38 2.98 11.15
C TYR A 527 12.24 4.13 11.70
N ASN A 528 13.16 4.61 10.88
CA ASN A 528 14.19 5.57 11.27
C ASN A 528 14.41 6.62 10.17
N GLU A 529 15.40 7.47 10.37
CA GLU A 529 15.83 8.55 9.49
C GLU A 529 16.07 8.03 8.06
N ASN A 530 16.65 6.84 7.94
CA ASN A 530 16.97 6.23 6.64
C ASN A 530 15.72 5.95 5.80
N MET A 531 14.63 5.49 6.44
CA MET A 531 13.37 5.25 5.75
C MET A 531 12.78 6.56 5.22
N MET A 532 12.83 7.62 6.02
CA MET A 532 12.33 8.94 5.64
C MET A 532 13.17 9.52 4.50
N GLY A 533 14.50 9.46 4.60
CA GLY A 533 15.40 9.90 3.55
C GLY A 533 15.23 9.13 2.23
N ASP A 534 15.04 7.80 2.29
CA ASP A 534 14.77 6.98 1.10
C ASP A 534 13.42 7.31 0.45
N TYR A 535 12.42 7.70 1.25
CA TYR A 535 11.14 8.17 0.73
C TYR A 535 11.31 9.47 -0.05
N ILE A 536 11.97 10.48 0.55
CA ILE A 536 12.21 11.78 -0.10
C ILE A 536 13.03 11.62 -1.39
N TRP A 537 14.09 10.80 -1.38
CA TRP A 537 14.86 10.47 -2.58
C TRP A 537 13.98 9.89 -3.71
N GLY A 538 12.96 9.11 -3.35
CA GLY A 538 12.01 8.54 -4.30
C GLY A 538 11.08 9.55 -4.97
N LEU A 539 10.99 10.78 -4.44
CA LEU A 539 10.11 11.84 -4.95
C LEU A 539 10.74 12.67 -6.07
N LEU A 540 12.07 12.68 -6.19
CA LEU A 540 12.81 13.48 -7.16
C LEU A 540 12.68 12.96 -8.59
N ARG A 541 12.88 13.83 -9.58
CA ARG A 541 13.15 13.47 -10.97
C ARG A 541 14.38 14.19 -11.48
N GLU A 542 15.23 13.44 -12.16
CA GLU A 542 16.51 13.95 -12.66
C GLU A 542 16.51 14.06 -14.20
N SER A 543 15.58 13.38 -14.89
CA SER A 543 15.53 13.30 -16.36
C SER A 543 14.21 13.83 -16.98
N SER A 544 14.28 14.21 -18.26
CA SER A 544 13.17 14.85 -19.01
C SER A 544 12.36 13.91 -19.92
N TYR A 545 12.33 12.59 -19.67
CA TYR A 545 11.76 11.62 -20.62
C TYR A 545 10.22 11.52 -20.63
N GLU A 546 9.68 11.13 -21.80
CA GLU A 546 8.24 11.00 -22.10
C GLU A 546 7.56 9.80 -21.44
N HIS A 547 8.33 8.76 -21.07
CA HIS A 547 7.81 7.52 -20.48
C HIS A 547 7.86 7.56 -18.96
N LYS A 548 6.99 8.38 -18.35
CA LYS A 548 6.82 8.44 -16.89
C LYS A 548 5.71 7.50 -16.44
N ARG A 549 5.84 6.91 -15.25
CA ARG A 549 4.70 6.30 -14.56
C ARG A 549 3.52 7.29 -14.58
N LYS A 550 2.32 6.85 -14.98
CA LYS A 550 1.08 7.65 -14.84
C LYS A 550 0.82 7.92 -13.35
N SER A 551 1.47 8.92 -12.80
CA SER A 551 1.22 9.47 -11.47
C SER A 551 0.18 10.59 -11.59
N LYS A 552 -0.74 10.67 -10.63
CA LYS A 552 -1.68 11.80 -10.53
C LYS A 552 -1.06 13.02 -9.83
N SER A 553 0.17 12.91 -9.34
CA SER A 553 0.97 14.01 -8.79
C SER A 553 2.25 14.18 -9.62
N VAL A 554 2.62 15.43 -9.87
CA VAL A 554 3.90 15.79 -10.47
C VAL A 554 4.98 15.38 -9.47
N HIS A 555 6.01 14.64 -9.89
CA HIS A 555 7.22 14.41 -9.08
C HIS A 555 8.09 15.67 -9.14
N PHE A 556 8.95 15.90 -8.13
CA PHE A 556 9.78 17.11 -8.07
C PHE A 556 10.78 17.18 -9.22
#